data_AF-A0A845LV74-F1
#
_entry.id   AF-A0A845LV74-F1
#
_cell.length_a   1.000
_cell.length_b   1.000
_cell.length_c   1.000
_cell.angle_alpha   90.00
_cell.angle_beta   90.00
_cell.angle_gamma   90.00
#
_symmetry.space_group_name_H-M   'P 1'
#
loop_
_entity.id
_entity.type
_entity.pdbx_description
1 polymer ?
#
loop_
_entity_poly.entity_id
_entity_poly.type
_entity_poly.pdbx_seq_one_letter_code
_entity_poly.pdbx_strand_id
1 'polypeptide(L)'
;MLTPSQKSMINESTSLHDDLQNLLKTLAEPGYQKFASALLPGTTNLLGVRLPILRQIAGDIAKGDWPHYLSTPTDTYFEETMLQGMVIGFVTKKTGGVDRRKPQTYLSLKSDTRGQTYLSSKDDTWDQTYSSLKSDMRGQTYSYLKAFIPRIDNWSVCDSFCAGLKFAKDRREEVWPFLMECLKSDHEFEFRFGAVMLLNHYLTHDWIDNVLEALFTHTHKDYYAKMAIAWGLSQAFAFDSGKTLTHFEQRWAIGTAAIGKAAIGGGAISTATSDAAIDQDVFVRQKTFQKILESNKVSAEYKSLIKAMKEGESRG
;
A
#
# COMPACT_ATOMS: atom_id res chain seq x y z
N MET A 1 14.88 -21.30 10.30
CA MET A 1 13.70 -22.08 10.73
C MET A 1 13.57 -21.89 12.25
N LEU A 2 12.37 -21.61 12.76
CA LEU A 2 12.13 -21.50 14.22
C LEU A 2 12.43 -22.84 14.93
N THR A 3 13.04 -22.77 16.11
CA THR A 3 13.37 -23.94 16.93
C THR A 3 12.11 -24.60 17.52
N PRO A 4 12.14 -25.89 17.92
CA PRO A 4 11.01 -26.54 18.57
C PRO A 4 10.53 -25.80 19.83
N SER A 5 11.45 -25.23 20.61
CA SER A 5 11.13 -24.43 21.81
C SER A 5 10.41 -23.12 21.48
N GLN A 6 10.68 -22.51 20.32
CA GLN A 6 10.00 -21.28 19.88
C GLN A 6 8.57 -21.55 19.39
N LYS A 7 8.27 -22.79 18.98
CA LYS A 7 6.93 -23.18 18.50
C LYS A 7 5.96 -23.53 19.63
N SER A 8 6.44 -23.96 20.79
CA SER A 8 5.58 -24.39 21.90
C SER A 8 4.98 -23.24 22.70
N MET A 9 5.51 -22.02 22.60
CA MET A 9 5.06 -20.87 23.40
C MET A 9 3.76 -20.22 22.87
N ILE A 10 3.11 -20.72 21.82
CA ILE A 10 2.00 -20.01 21.16
C ILE A 10 0.60 -20.51 21.63
N ASN A 11 0.49 -21.29 22.72
CA ASN A 11 -0.79 -21.89 23.14
C ASN A 11 -1.09 -21.68 24.63
N GLU A 12 -1.70 -20.55 25.04
CA GLU A 12 -2.71 -20.44 26.13
C GLU A 12 -3.28 -19.00 26.25
N SER A 13 -4.54 -18.87 26.71
CA SER A 13 -5.51 -17.81 26.35
C SER A 13 -5.34 -16.41 26.98
N THR A 14 -4.26 -16.18 27.73
CA THR A 14 -3.81 -14.84 28.13
C THR A 14 -2.30 -14.70 27.89
N SER A 15 -1.63 -15.83 27.58
CA SER A 15 -0.20 -15.91 27.32
C SER A 15 0.12 -15.69 25.84
N LEU A 16 -0.79 -15.87 24.89
CA LEU A 16 -0.47 -15.80 23.44
C LEU A 16 0.27 -14.51 23.02
N HIS A 17 -0.24 -13.34 23.42
CA HIS A 17 0.38 -12.06 23.04
C HIS A 17 1.66 -11.78 23.83
N ASP A 18 1.68 -12.12 25.13
CA ASP A 18 2.87 -11.99 25.95
C ASP A 18 3.99 -12.91 25.46
N ASP A 19 3.66 -14.14 25.08
CA ASP A 19 4.55 -15.14 24.51
C ASP A 19 5.04 -14.70 23.12
N LEU A 20 4.16 -14.13 22.30
CA LEU A 20 4.55 -13.54 21.02
C LEU A 20 5.51 -12.37 21.21
N GLN A 21 5.23 -11.46 22.14
CA GLN A 21 6.12 -10.34 22.45
C GLN A 21 7.46 -10.83 22.99
N ASN A 22 7.47 -11.84 23.87
CA ASN A 22 8.69 -12.47 24.36
C ASN A 22 9.48 -13.09 23.21
N LEU A 23 8.82 -13.84 22.32
CA LEU A 23 9.44 -14.39 21.13
C LEU A 23 10.03 -13.29 20.25
N LEU A 24 9.29 -12.21 19.97
CA LEU A 24 9.78 -11.09 19.17
C LEU A 24 11.00 -10.42 19.81
N LYS A 25 11.01 -10.24 21.15
CA LYS A 25 12.16 -9.71 21.88
C LYS A 25 13.39 -10.62 21.75
N THR A 26 13.22 -11.94 21.75
CA THR A 26 14.35 -12.87 21.54
C THR A 26 14.89 -12.85 20.11
N LEU A 27 14.07 -12.46 19.14
CA LEU A 27 14.41 -12.37 17.71
C LEU A 27 14.87 -10.97 17.30
N ALA A 28 14.82 -10.01 18.22
CA ALA A 28 15.18 -8.62 17.99
C ALA A 28 16.69 -8.48 17.79
N GLU A 29 17.08 -7.71 16.77
CA GLU A 29 18.46 -7.43 16.43
C GLU A 29 18.73 -5.92 16.58
N PRO A 30 19.44 -5.45 17.63
CA PRO A 30 19.65 -4.02 17.87
C PRO A 30 20.31 -3.26 16.71
N GLY A 31 21.24 -3.91 15.99
CA GLY A 31 21.86 -3.34 14.80
C GLY A 31 20.85 -3.14 13.65
N TYR A 32 19.94 -4.10 13.46
CA TYR A 32 18.87 -3.99 12.46
C TYR A 32 17.79 -2.99 12.91
N GLN A 33 17.46 -2.95 14.20
CA GLN A 33 16.56 -1.96 14.79
C GLN A 33 17.01 -0.54 14.47
N LYS A 34 18.29 -0.22 14.71
CA LYS A 34 18.87 1.11 14.42
C LYS A 34 18.84 1.44 12.94
N PHE A 35 19.11 0.46 12.08
CA PHE A 35 19.01 0.65 10.63
C PHE A 35 17.55 0.90 10.20
N ALA A 36 16.60 0.10 10.70
CA ALA A 36 15.19 0.18 10.32
C ALA A 36 14.53 1.46 10.83
N SER A 37 14.83 1.90 12.06
CA SER A 37 14.28 3.15 12.62
C SER A 37 14.70 4.38 11.83
N ALA A 38 15.91 4.38 11.25
CA ALA A 38 16.36 5.46 10.36
C ALA A 38 15.55 5.56 9.05
N LEU A 39 14.86 4.49 8.64
CA LEU A 39 14.01 4.45 7.44
C LEU A 39 12.53 4.71 7.74
N LEU A 40 12.14 4.73 9.02
CA LEU A 40 10.77 4.84 9.49
C LEU A 40 10.64 6.05 10.44
N PRO A 41 10.65 7.28 9.87
CA PRO A 41 10.52 8.48 10.69
C PRO A 41 9.18 8.46 11.44
N GLY A 42 9.22 8.69 12.75
CA GLY A 42 8.05 8.68 13.64
C GLY A 42 7.76 7.34 14.31
N THR A 43 8.34 6.22 13.84
CA THR A 43 8.16 4.91 14.48
C THR A 43 9.15 4.72 15.62
N THR A 44 8.66 4.82 16.87
CA THR A 44 9.50 4.75 18.09
C THR A 44 9.48 3.38 18.78
N ASN A 45 8.51 2.54 18.44
CA ASN A 45 8.24 1.25 19.09
C ASN A 45 8.72 0.04 18.28
N LEU A 46 9.88 0.15 17.63
CA LEU A 46 10.43 -0.90 16.77
C LEU A 46 11.34 -1.83 17.59
N LEU A 47 11.14 -3.15 17.53
CA LEU A 47 12.02 -4.13 18.19
C LEU A 47 13.27 -4.43 17.35
N GLY A 48 13.13 -4.48 16.03
CA GLY A 48 14.18 -4.86 15.10
C GLY A 48 14.14 -6.32 14.71
N VAL A 49 12.95 -6.87 14.43
CA VAL A 49 12.81 -8.24 13.88
C VAL A 49 12.75 -8.19 12.35
N ARG A 50 13.52 -9.04 11.68
CA ARG A 50 13.58 -9.05 10.22
C ARG A 50 12.28 -9.56 9.58
N LEU A 51 11.88 -8.92 8.48
CA LEU A 51 10.65 -9.28 7.73
C LEU A 51 10.52 -10.76 7.35
N PRO A 52 11.57 -11.50 6.93
CA PRO A 52 11.45 -12.93 6.64
C PRO A 52 10.98 -13.75 7.85
N ILE A 53 11.41 -13.37 9.07
CA ILE A 53 11.04 -14.03 10.31
C ILE A 53 9.59 -13.70 10.66
N LEU A 54 9.19 -12.43 10.57
CA LEU A 54 7.79 -12.03 10.76
C LEU A 54 6.84 -12.77 9.80
N ARG A 55 7.23 -12.90 8.53
CA ARG A 55 6.45 -13.68 7.55
C ARG A 55 6.32 -15.15 7.93
N GLN A 56 7.37 -15.75 8.51
CA GLN A 56 7.31 -17.12 9.01
C GLN A 56 6.32 -17.24 10.17
N ILE A 57 6.42 -16.35 11.16
CA ILE A 57 5.53 -16.33 12.33
C ILE A 57 4.07 -16.12 11.89
N ALA A 58 3.79 -15.13 11.03
CA ALA A 58 2.46 -14.87 10.50
C ALA A 58 1.89 -16.08 9.75
N GLY A 59 2.74 -16.80 9.00
CA GLY A 59 2.34 -18.03 8.30
C GLY A 59 1.98 -19.18 9.24
N ASP A 60 2.64 -19.26 10.40
CA ASP A 60 2.35 -20.27 11.42
C ASP A 60 1.07 -19.91 12.22
N ILE A 61 0.89 -18.63 12.59
CA ILE A 61 -0.37 -18.11 13.17
C ILE A 61 -1.55 -18.41 12.22
N ALA A 62 -1.40 -18.13 10.92
CA ALA A 62 -2.43 -18.37 9.91
C ALA A 62 -2.76 -19.85 9.65
N LYS A 63 -2.02 -20.80 10.24
CA LYS A 63 -2.36 -22.23 10.27
C LYS A 63 -3.07 -22.64 11.57
N GLY A 64 -2.88 -21.90 12.65
CA GLY A 64 -3.51 -22.11 13.95
C GLY A 64 -4.79 -21.29 14.14
N ASP A 65 -5.03 -20.86 15.37
CA ASP A 65 -6.20 -20.06 15.77
C ASP A 65 -6.02 -18.56 15.45
N TRP A 66 -5.86 -18.27 14.16
CA TRP A 66 -5.75 -16.91 13.66
C TRP A 66 -7.00 -16.03 13.94
N PRO A 67 -8.25 -16.54 13.98
CA PRO A 67 -9.39 -15.70 14.33
C PRO A 67 -9.28 -15.15 15.74
N HIS A 68 -8.85 -15.97 16.71
CA HIS A 68 -8.60 -15.51 18.07
C HIS A 68 -7.49 -14.46 18.10
N TYR A 69 -6.34 -14.73 17.46
CA TYR A 69 -5.21 -13.79 17.41
C TYR A 69 -5.62 -12.40 16.89
N LEU A 70 -6.38 -12.33 15.79
CA LEU A 70 -6.82 -11.08 15.20
C LEU A 70 -7.99 -10.42 15.96
N SER A 71 -8.67 -11.14 16.86
CA SER A 71 -9.77 -10.60 17.67
C SER A 71 -9.29 -9.81 18.90
N THR A 72 -8.04 -10.00 19.31
CA THR A 72 -7.43 -9.36 20.48
C THR A 72 -6.13 -8.63 20.12
N PRO A 73 -6.08 -7.76 19.10
CA PRO A 73 -4.82 -7.22 18.59
C PRO A 73 -4.09 -6.39 19.64
N THR A 74 -2.77 -6.57 19.72
CA THR A 74 -1.83 -5.73 20.47
C THR A 74 -0.96 -4.93 19.50
N ASP A 75 -0.77 -3.65 19.79
CA ASP A 75 -0.02 -2.70 18.94
C ASP A 75 1.12 -2.03 19.72
N THR A 76 1.65 -2.74 20.72
CA THR A 76 2.74 -2.22 21.55
C THR A 76 3.99 -1.99 20.71
N TYR A 77 4.32 -2.93 19.83
CA TYR A 77 5.46 -2.88 18.94
C TYR A 77 5.06 -2.85 17.47
N PHE A 78 5.86 -2.16 16.65
CA PHE A 78 5.70 -2.08 15.20
C PHE A 78 5.57 -3.46 14.54
N GLU A 79 6.35 -4.43 15.00
CA GLU A 79 6.33 -5.81 14.53
C GLU A 79 4.98 -6.52 14.74
N GLU A 80 4.21 -6.16 15.78
CA GLU A 80 2.90 -6.73 16.03
C GLU A 80 1.89 -6.25 14.98
N THR A 81 1.87 -4.95 14.66
CA THR A 81 1.06 -4.38 13.56
C THR A 81 1.41 -5.03 12.22
N MET A 82 2.70 -5.24 11.96
CA MET A 82 3.19 -5.94 10.76
C MET A 82 2.68 -7.40 10.71
N LEU A 83 2.73 -8.13 11.82
CA LEU A 83 2.24 -9.51 11.89
C LEU A 83 0.74 -9.59 11.61
N GLN A 84 -0.07 -8.71 12.19
CA GLN A 84 -1.51 -8.67 11.95
C GLN A 84 -1.82 -8.51 10.45
N GLY A 85 -1.18 -7.55 9.78
CA GLY A 85 -1.33 -7.36 8.33
C GLY A 85 -0.89 -8.59 7.52
N MET A 86 0.23 -9.21 7.88
CA MET A 86 0.72 -10.42 7.22
C MET A 86 -0.23 -11.62 7.42
N VAL A 87 -0.78 -11.81 8.63
CA VAL A 87 -1.75 -12.86 8.93
C VAL A 87 -3.02 -12.66 8.09
N ILE A 88 -3.53 -11.43 8.00
CA ILE A 88 -4.66 -11.10 7.10
C ILE A 88 -4.33 -11.49 5.66
N GLY A 89 -3.13 -11.16 5.15
CA GLY A 89 -2.69 -11.57 3.82
C GLY A 89 -2.67 -13.10 3.61
N PHE A 90 -2.25 -13.87 4.61
CA PHE A 90 -2.27 -15.34 4.53
C PHE A 90 -3.68 -15.92 4.51
N VAL A 91 -4.58 -15.41 5.35
CA VAL A 91 -5.93 -16.00 5.49
C VAL A 91 -6.83 -15.60 4.33
N THR A 92 -6.70 -14.39 3.79
CA THR A 92 -7.43 -13.91 2.60
C THR A 92 -7.01 -14.66 1.32
N LYS A 93 -5.79 -15.20 1.26
CA LYS A 93 -5.38 -16.10 0.18
C LYS A 93 -6.10 -17.45 0.22
N LYS A 94 -6.35 -18.00 1.41
CA LYS A 94 -6.94 -19.36 1.58
C LYS A 94 -8.44 -19.41 1.32
N THR A 95 -9.15 -18.31 1.50
CA THR A 95 -10.62 -18.23 1.40
C THR A 95 -11.15 -18.28 -0.04
N GLY A 96 -10.36 -18.77 -1.01
CA GLY A 96 -10.81 -19.17 -2.35
C GLY A 96 -12.03 -20.10 -2.34
N GLY A 97 -12.23 -20.86 -1.26
CA GLY A 97 -13.51 -21.48 -0.88
C GLY A 97 -14.17 -20.73 0.28
N VAL A 98 -15.49 -20.59 0.25
CA VAL A 98 -16.32 -19.93 1.27
C VAL A 98 -15.97 -20.44 2.68
N ASP A 99 -15.23 -19.66 3.47
CA ASP A 99 -15.13 -19.88 4.92
C ASP A 99 -16.48 -19.46 5.52
N ARG A 100 -17.26 -20.44 5.99
CA ARG A 100 -18.61 -20.26 6.53
C ARG A 100 -18.60 -19.76 7.98
N ARG A 101 -17.43 -19.52 8.58
CA ARG A 101 -17.35 -18.98 9.94
C ARG A 101 -17.78 -17.51 9.91
N LYS A 102 -18.89 -17.20 10.57
CA LYS A 102 -19.30 -15.82 10.84
C LYS A 102 -18.16 -15.14 11.60
N PRO A 103 -17.76 -13.90 11.24
CA PRO A 103 -16.84 -13.15 12.08
C PRO A 103 -17.51 -12.97 13.43
N GLN A 104 -17.00 -13.67 14.45
CA GLN A 104 -17.40 -13.46 15.83
C GLN A 104 -16.86 -12.07 16.21
N THR A 105 -17.68 -11.04 15.98
CA THR A 105 -17.52 -9.67 16.53
C THR A 105 -16.07 -9.17 16.57
N TYR A 106 -15.51 -8.82 15.41
CA TYR A 106 -14.39 -7.88 15.32
C TYR A 106 -14.90 -6.50 15.72
N LEU A 107 -15.10 -6.24 17.01
CA LEU A 107 -15.39 -4.91 17.56
C LEU A 107 -15.44 -5.01 19.08
N SER A 108 -14.28 -4.86 19.71
CA SER A 108 -14.23 -4.10 20.95
C SER A 108 -13.18 -3.00 20.79
N LEU A 109 -13.66 -1.81 20.44
CA LEU A 109 -12.93 -0.55 20.55
C LEU A 109 -12.39 -0.43 21.98
N LYS A 110 -11.07 -0.27 22.18
CA LYS A 110 -10.51 0.21 23.46
C LYS A 110 -9.28 1.12 23.29
N SER A 111 -9.20 2.04 24.25
CA SER A 111 -8.43 3.29 24.36
C SER A 111 -6.92 3.16 24.58
N ASP A 112 -6.18 4.22 24.24
CA ASP A 112 -4.72 4.34 24.48
C ASP A 112 -4.36 4.71 25.93
N THR A 113 -3.05 4.65 26.23
CA THR A 113 -2.40 4.90 27.52
C THR A 113 -2.42 6.35 28.00
N ARG A 114 -3.12 7.26 27.32
CA ARG A 114 -3.29 8.67 27.73
C ARG A 114 -4.71 9.01 28.16
N GLY A 115 -5.62 8.03 28.25
CA GLY A 115 -7.00 8.27 28.67
C GLY A 115 -7.81 9.13 27.69
N GLN A 116 -7.31 9.31 26.45
CA GLN A 116 -8.13 9.82 25.37
C GLN A 116 -8.99 8.68 24.81
N THR A 117 -10.29 8.78 25.04
CA THR A 117 -11.29 8.11 24.21
C THR A 117 -11.20 8.64 22.79
N TYR A 118 -10.62 7.87 21.87
CA TYR A 118 -10.82 8.11 20.45
C TYR A 118 -12.11 7.42 20.00
N LEU A 119 -13.20 8.17 20.07
CA LEU A 119 -14.16 8.27 18.97
C LEU A 119 -13.94 9.67 18.42
N SER A 120 -12.98 9.83 17.51
CA SER A 120 -12.99 11.02 16.66
C SER A 120 -14.06 10.75 15.62
N SER A 121 -15.06 11.62 15.56
CA SER A 121 -16.30 11.54 14.78
C SER A 121 -16.11 11.59 13.25
N LYS A 122 -15.23 10.76 12.70
CA LYS A 122 -15.02 10.58 11.27
C LYS A 122 -14.95 9.08 11.02
N ASP A 123 -16.06 8.45 10.66
CA ASP A 123 -16.10 7.17 9.89
C ASP A 123 -17.52 6.62 9.62
N ASP A 124 -18.55 7.49 9.56
CA ASP A 124 -19.82 7.10 8.92
C ASP A 124 -19.68 7.06 7.38
N THR A 125 -18.65 7.71 6.83
CA THR A 125 -18.36 7.75 5.38
C THR A 125 -17.85 6.40 4.89
N TRP A 126 -16.98 5.71 5.63
CA TRP A 126 -16.51 4.38 5.24
C TRP A 126 -17.65 3.35 5.20
N ASP A 127 -18.61 3.40 6.14
CA ASP A 127 -19.75 2.50 6.08
C ASP A 127 -20.71 2.84 4.94
N GLN A 128 -20.96 4.12 4.63
CA GLN A 128 -21.84 4.49 3.51
C GLN A 128 -21.19 4.24 2.14
N THR A 129 -19.94 4.66 1.94
CA THR A 129 -19.20 4.55 0.68
C THR A 129 -18.95 3.10 0.27
N TYR A 130 -18.73 2.21 1.24
CA TYR A 130 -18.32 0.83 0.96
C TYR A 130 -19.39 -0.23 1.29
N SER A 131 -20.57 0.16 1.81
CA SER A 131 -21.70 -0.77 2.00
C SER A 131 -22.17 -1.42 0.70
N SER A 132 -22.05 -0.73 -0.43
CA SER A 132 -22.32 -1.29 -1.77
C SER A 132 -21.28 -2.34 -2.17
N LEU A 133 -19.99 -2.09 -1.87
CA LEU A 133 -18.84 -2.95 -2.19
C LEU A 133 -18.79 -4.25 -1.36
N LYS A 134 -19.48 -4.28 -0.22
CA LYS A 134 -19.63 -5.45 0.64
C LYS A 134 -20.35 -6.62 -0.06
N SER A 135 -21.17 -6.33 -1.06
CA SER A 135 -21.89 -7.37 -1.82
C SER A 135 -20.98 -8.15 -2.77
N ASP A 136 -19.92 -7.50 -3.27
CA ASP A 136 -19.01 -8.07 -4.27
C ASP A 136 -17.75 -8.66 -3.62
N MET A 137 -17.19 -7.99 -2.60
CA MET A 137 -16.02 -8.49 -1.88
C MET A 137 -16.39 -9.39 -0.71
N ARG A 138 -16.08 -10.70 -0.82
CA ARG A 138 -16.32 -11.74 0.22
C ARG A 138 -16.28 -11.12 1.62
N GLY A 139 -17.44 -10.97 2.26
CA GLY A 139 -17.64 -10.04 3.38
C GLY A 139 -16.63 -10.15 4.53
N GLN A 140 -16.03 -11.32 4.74
CA GLN A 140 -14.96 -11.53 5.72
C GLN A 140 -13.63 -10.84 5.33
N THR A 141 -13.22 -10.93 4.07
CA THR A 141 -12.01 -10.23 3.59
C THR A 141 -12.18 -8.72 3.71
N TYR A 142 -13.33 -8.21 3.27
CA TYR A 142 -13.68 -6.81 3.42
C TYR A 142 -13.63 -6.35 4.88
N SER A 143 -14.15 -7.16 5.82
CA SER A 143 -14.11 -6.81 7.24
C SER A 143 -12.68 -6.65 7.80
N TYR A 144 -11.73 -7.47 7.32
CA TYR A 144 -10.33 -7.34 7.73
C TYR A 144 -9.66 -6.13 7.12
N LEU A 145 -9.90 -5.86 5.82
CA LEU A 145 -9.35 -4.67 5.19
C LEU A 145 -9.87 -3.40 5.87
N LYS A 146 -11.20 -3.32 6.09
CA LYS A 146 -11.85 -2.19 6.76
C LYS A 146 -11.28 -1.95 8.17
N ALA A 147 -11.03 -3.01 8.92
CA ALA A 147 -10.50 -2.89 10.28
C ALA A 147 -9.00 -2.55 10.34
N PHE A 148 -8.21 -2.98 9.34
CA PHE A 148 -6.76 -2.86 9.37
C PHE A 148 -6.24 -1.60 8.67
N ILE A 149 -6.85 -1.19 7.55
CA ILE A 149 -6.37 -0.04 6.75
C ILE A 149 -6.28 1.26 7.56
N PRO A 150 -7.29 1.65 8.39
CA PRO A 150 -7.22 2.86 9.20
C PRO A 150 -6.10 2.86 10.26
N ARG A 151 -5.50 1.69 10.55
CA ARG A 151 -4.41 1.51 11.52
C ARG A 151 -3.04 1.60 10.87
N ILE A 152 -2.97 1.79 9.55
CA ILE A 152 -1.71 1.95 8.81
C ILE A 152 -1.27 3.40 8.95
N ASP A 153 -0.12 3.62 9.58
CA ASP A 153 0.45 4.94 9.86
C ASP A 153 1.85 5.15 9.26
N ASN A 154 2.36 4.15 8.53
CA ASN A 154 3.68 4.21 7.90
C ASN A 154 3.74 3.38 6.61
N TRP A 155 4.71 3.72 5.76
CA TRP A 155 4.87 3.11 4.44
C TRP A 155 5.24 1.62 4.51
N SER A 156 5.97 1.17 5.53
CA SER A 156 6.43 -0.22 5.62
C SER A 156 5.29 -1.19 5.94
N VAL A 157 4.39 -0.80 6.84
CA VAL A 157 3.14 -1.54 7.10
C VAL A 157 2.27 -1.57 5.86
N CYS A 158 2.06 -0.41 5.22
CA CYS A 158 1.25 -0.30 4.01
C CYS A 158 1.75 -1.23 2.90
N ASP A 159 3.02 -1.11 2.54
CA ASP A 159 3.58 -1.80 1.38
C ASP A 159 3.69 -3.31 1.64
N SER A 160 4.05 -3.71 2.87
CA SER A 160 4.10 -5.11 3.27
C SER A 160 2.71 -5.76 3.28
N PHE A 161 1.70 -5.02 3.75
CA PHE A 161 0.32 -5.47 3.74
C PHE A 161 -0.18 -5.67 2.32
N CYS A 162 -0.03 -4.65 1.46
CA CYS A 162 -0.43 -4.71 0.05
C CYS A 162 0.24 -5.89 -0.67
N ALA A 163 1.54 -6.12 -0.48
CA ALA A 163 2.25 -7.26 -1.09
C ALA A 163 1.70 -8.64 -0.63
N GLY A 164 1.15 -8.70 0.58
CA GLY A 164 0.52 -9.90 1.17
C GLY A 164 -0.88 -10.21 0.63
N LEU A 165 -1.63 -9.21 0.14
CA LEU A 165 -3.02 -9.35 -0.34
C LEU A 165 -3.12 -9.97 -1.74
N LYS A 166 -2.52 -11.16 -1.91
CA LYS A 166 -2.41 -11.87 -3.19
C LYS A 166 -3.76 -12.28 -3.80
N PHE A 167 -4.83 -12.32 -3.00
CA PHE A 167 -6.18 -12.63 -3.49
C PHE A 167 -6.66 -11.66 -4.58
N ALA A 168 -6.15 -10.42 -4.58
CA ALA A 168 -6.52 -9.40 -5.56
C ALA A 168 -6.14 -9.81 -7.01
N LYS A 169 -5.10 -10.64 -7.19
CA LYS A 169 -4.66 -11.11 -8.51
C LYS A 169 -5.73 -11.91 -9.24
N ASP A 170 -6.57 -12.64 -8.52
CA ASP A 170 -7.60 -13.50 -9.10
C ASP A 170 -8.98 -12.82 -9.13
N ARG A 171 -9.07 -11.59 -8.59
CA ARG A 171 -10.33 -10.87 -8.34
C ARG A 171 -10.20 -9.38 -8.63
N ARG A 172 -9.42 -9.03 -9.67
CA ARG A 172 -9.08 -7.63 -9.98
C ARG A 172 -10.30 -6.77 -10.25
N GLU A 173 -11.25 -7.27 -11.05
CA GLU A 173 -12.49 -6.57 -11.39
C GLU A 173 -13.31 -6.21 -10.16
N GLU A 174 -13.38 -7.15 -9.22
CA GLU A 174 -14.15 -7.00 -8.00
C GLU A 174 -13.47 -6.09 -6.97
N VAL A 175 -12.14 -6.15 -6.89
CA VAL A 175 -11.36 -5.32 -5.97
C VAL A 175 -11.18 -3.90 -6.53
N TRP A 176 -11.30 -3.69 -7.84
CA TRP A 176 -11.03 -2.42 -8.49
C TRP A 176 -11.87 -1.25 -7.93
N PRO A 177 -13.20 -1.35 -7.80
CA PRO A 177 -14.01 -0.28 -7.23
C PRO A 177 -13.60 0.12 -5.81
N PHE A 178 -13.19 -0.86 -4.99
CA PHE A 178 -12.67 -0.61 -3.65
C PHE A 178 -11.39 0.24 -3.67
N LEU A 179 -10.47 -0.06 -4.59
CA LEU A 179 -9.23 0.72 -4.72
C LEU A 179 -9.48 2.13 -5.26
N MET A 180 -10.48 2.31 -6.14
CA MET A 180 -10.85 3.64 -6.63
C MET A 180 -11.41 4.52 -5.51
N GLU A 181 -12.17 3.97 -4.57
CA GLU A 181 -12.61 4.70 -3.38
C GLU A 181 -11.43 5.02 -2.44
N CYS A 182 -10.47 4.09 -2.29
CA CYS A 182 -9.25 4.37 -1.52
C CYS A 182 -8.46 5.57 -2.11
N LEU A 183 -8.37 5.67 -3.44
CA LEU A 183 -7.70 6.78 -4.14
C LEU A 183 -8.44 8.13 -4.06
N LYS A 184 -9.64 8.17 -3.49
CA LYS A 184 -10.38 9.41 -3.19
C LYS A 184 -10.23 9.85 -1.74
N SER A 185 -9.61 9.03 -0.89
CA SER A 185 -9.48 9.33 0.52
C SER A 185 -8.53 10.51 0.77
N ASP A 186 -8.90 11.38 1.71
CA ASP A 186 -8.04 12.43 2.27
C ASP A 186 -7.05 11.89 3.32
N HIS A 187 -7.12 10.60 3.65
CA HIS A 187 -6.23 9.94 4.59
C HIS A 187 -5.03 9.34 3.84
N GLU A 188 -3.83 9.86 4.13
CA GLU A 188 -2.59 9.55 3.40
C GLU A 188 -2.34 8.05 3.16
N PHE A 189 -2.54 7.21 4.18
CA PHE A 189 -2.26 5.78 4.09
C PHE A 189 -3.39 4.95 3.50
N GLU A 190 -4.63 5.46 3.48
CA GLU A 190 -5.73 4.85 2.74
C GLU A 190 -5.51 5.07 1.23
N PHE A 191 -5.17 6.31 0.84
CA PHE A 191 -4.76 6.63 -0.52
C PHE A 191 -3.56 5.79 -0.95
N ARG A 192 -2.50 5.77 -0.12
CA ARG A 192 -1.29 4.98 -0.39
C ARG A 192 -1.63 3.50 -0.58
N PHE A 193 -2.50 2.94 0.26
CA PHE A 193 -2.95 1.56 0.13
C PHE A 193 -3.54 1.31 -1.27
N GLY A 194 -4.44 2.19 -1.74
CA GLY A 194 -5.00 2.11 -3.09
C GLY A 194 -3.93 2.08 -4.18
N ALA A 195 -3.02 3.06 -4.17
CA ALA A 195 -1.96 3.19 -5.17
C ALA A 195 -0.96 2.01 -5.14
N VAL A 196 -0.58 1.53 -3.95
CA VAL A 196 0.37 0.42 -3.80
C VAL A 196 -0.27 -0.93 -4.14
N MET A 197 -1.58 -1.10 -3.95
CA MET A 197 -2.31 -2.27 -4.47
C MET A 197 -2.28 -2.32 -5.99
N LEU A 198 -2.43 -1.18 -6.69
CA LEU A 198 -2.30 -1.12 -8.15
C LEU A 198 -0.90 -1.54 -8.60
N LEU A 199 0.14 -0.98 -7.96
CA LEU A 199 1.54 -1.33 -8.22
C LEU A 199 1.79 -2.84 -8.07
N ASN A 200 1.33 -3.45 -6.98
CA ASN A 200 1.66 -4.83 -6.65
C ASN A 200 0.88 -5.87 -7.47
N HIS A 201 -0.37 -5.58 -7.83
CA HIS A 201 -1.29 -6.60 -8.36
C HIS A 201 -1.90 -6.26 -9.71
N TYR A 202 -1.87 -5.01 -10.19
CA TYR A 202 -2.56 -4.59 -11.42
C TYR A 202 -1.64 -4.25 -12.60
N LEU A 203 -0.31 -4.20 -12.42
CA LEU A 203 0.64 -4.07 -13.54
C LEU A 203 0.66 -5.34 -14.40
N THR A 204 -0.30 -5.44 -15.30
CA THR A 204 -0.55 -6.54 -16.25
C THR A 204 -1.00 -5.95 -17.58
N HIS A 205 -0.88 -6.70 -18.68
CA HIS A 205 -1.24 -6.17 -20.01
C HIS A 205 -2.71 -5.74 -20.12
N ASP A 206 -3.62 -6.42 -19.41
CA ASP A 206 -5.06 -6.12 -19.45
C ASP A 206 -5.47 -4.90 -18.60
N TRP A 207 -4.63 -4.51 -17.63
CA TRP A 207 -4.97 -3.48 -16.65
C TRP A 207 -4.07 -2.25 -16.69
N ILE A 208 -2.98 -2.27 -17.48
CA ILE A 208 -1.98 -1.19 -17.50
C ILE A 208 -2.60 0.16 -17.83
N ASP A 209 -3.54 0.22 -18.77
CA ASP A 209 -4.19 1.48 -19.17
C ASP A 209 -5.04 2.04 -18.02
N ASN A 210 -5.83 1.18 -17.34
CA ASN A 210 -6.59 1.56 -16.16
C ASN A 210 -5.68 2.04 -15.02
N VAL A 211 -4.56 1.37 -14.78
CA VAL A 211 -3.59 1.75 -13.74
C VAL A 211 -3.01 3.13 -14.05
N LEU A 212 -2.57 3.37 -15.28
CA LEU A 212 -2.03 4.67 -15.69
C LEU A 212 -3.08 5.77 -15.51
N GLU A 213 -4.30 5.55 -16.01
CA GLU A 213 -5.39 6.52 -15.86
C GLU A 213 -5.71 6.82 -14.38
N ALA A 214 -5.78 5.80 -13.53
CA ALA A 214 -6.01 5.97 -12.10
C ALA A 214 -4.89 6.79 -11.44
N LEU A 215 -3.62 6.49 -11.74
CA LEU A 215 -2.47 7.19 -11.14
C LEU A 215 -2.31 8.63 -11.62
N PHE A 216 -2.71 8.96 -12.86
CA PHE A 216 -2.67 10.34 -13.36
C PHE A 216 -3.87 11.20 -12.94
N THR A 217 -5.01 10.57 -12.69
CA THR A 217 -6.26 11.27 -12.35
C THR A 217 -6.34 11.67 -10.89
N HIS A 218 -5.84 10.81 -9.99
CA HIS A 218 -6.01 11.03 -8.55
C HIS A 218 -4.86 11.85 -7.95
N THR A 219 -5.22 12.73 -7.03
CA THR A 219 -4.27 13.62 -6.35
C THR A 219 -4.40 13.56 -4.84
N HIS A 220 -3.27 13.71 -4.14
CA HIS A 220 -3.18 13.79 -2.70
C HIS A 220 -2.07 14.77 -2.28
N LYS A 221 -2.30 15.54 -1.21
CA LYS A 221 -1.36 16.57 -0.73
C LYS A 221 -0.16 16.00 0.03
N ASP A 222 -0.34 14.87 0.71
CA ASP A 222 0.65 14.31 1.63
C ASP A 222 1.74 13.48 0.92
N TYR A 223 2.92 13.45 1.54
CA TYR A 223 4.17 12.98 0.94
C TYR A 223 4.14 11.51 0.51
N TYR A 224 3.73 10.60 1.41
CA TYR A 224 3.72 9.16 1.15
C TYR A 224 2.66 8.76 0.13
N ALA A 225 1.57 9.51 0.03
CA ALA A 225 0.58 9.32 -1.03
C ALA A 225 1.14 9.71 -2.40
N LYS A 226 1.75 10.90 -2.53
CA LYS A 226 2.44 11.31 -3.77
C LYS A 226 3.56 10.35 -4.17
N MET A 227 4.33 9.87 -3.19
CA MET A 227 5.39 8.88 -3.42
C MET A 227 4.84 7.55 -3.94
N ALA A 228 3.64 7.13 -3.52
CA ALA A 228 3.00 5.92 -4.00
C ALA A 228 2.66 6.01 -5.50
N ILE A 229 2.13 7.17 -5.94
CA ILE A 229 1.88 7.45 -7.35
C ILE A 229 3.20 7.41 -8.14
N ALA A 230 4.23 8.11 -7.65
CA ALA A 230 5.51 8.19 -8.34
C ALA A 230 6.18 6.81 -8.51
N TRP A 231 6.11 5.96 -7.47
CA TRP A 231 6.56 4.58 -7.55
C TRP A 231 5.71 3.75 -8.52
N GLY A 232 4.37 3.88 -8.45
CA GLY A 232 3.45 3.23 -9.37
C GLY A 232 3.77 3.52 -10.83
N LEU A 233 3.94 4.80 -11.19
CA LEU A 233 4.29 5.23 -12.54
C LEU A 233 5.68 4.74 -12.97
N SER A 234 6.67 4.77 -12.07
CA SER A 234 8.01 4.26 -12.40
C SER A 234 8.02 2.74 -12.67
N GLN A 235 7.17 1.99 -11.95
CA GLN A 235 7.04 0.56 -12.11
C GLN A 235 6.18 0.21 -13.34
N ALA A 236 5.15 1.00 -13.63
CA ALA A 236 4.40 0.93 -14.87
C ALA A 236 5.33 1.16 -16.07
N PHE A 237 6.23 2.14 -16.00
CA PHE A 237 7.22 2.39 -17.04
C PHE A 237 8.19 1.20 -17.21
N ALA A 238 8.62 0.58 -16.11
CA ALA A 238 9.46 -0.62 -16.17
C ALA A 238 8.70 -1.87 -16.69
N PHE A 239 7.37 -1.88 -16.60
CA PHE A 239 6.51 -2.94 -17.11
C PHE A 239 6.19 -2.76 -18.60
N ASP A 240 5.75 -1.55 -18.99
CA ASP A 240 5.44 -1.16 -20.36
C ASP A 240 5.87 0.30 -20.58
N SER A 241 7.11 0.47 -21.05
CA SER A 241 7.72 1.78 -21.25
C SER A 241 7.03 2.57 -22.35
N GLY A 242 6.53 1.91 -23.40
CA GLY A 242 5.89 2.57 -24.54
C GLY A 242 4.59 3.25 -24.13
N LYS A 243 3.65 2.49 -23.54
CA LYS A 243 2.38 3.04 -23.07
C LYS A 243 2.59 4.12 -22.02
N THR A 244 3.45 3.86 -21.05
CA THR A 244 3.70 4.83 -19.97
C THR A 244 4.33 6.13 -20.48
N LEU A 245 5.25 6.04 -21.46
CA LEU A 245 5.86 7.23 -22.07
C LEU A 245 4.82 8.10 -22.78
N THR A 246 3.87 7.50 -23.52
CA THR A 246 2.78 8.25 -24.16
C THR A 246 2.00 9.10 -23.15
N HIS A 247 1.71 8.56 -21.97
CA HIS A 247 1.06 9.34 -20.91
C HIS A 247 1.97 10.45 -20.35
N PHE A 248 3.28 10.20 -20.20
CA PHE A 248 4.22 11.24 -19.78
C PHE A 248 4.28 12.39 -20.79
N GLU A 249 4.30 12.09 -22.08
CA GLU A 249 4.30 13.10 -23.14
C GLU A 249 3.01 13.92 -23.16
N GLN A 250 1.87 13.29 -22.90
CA GLN A 250 0.57 13.98 -22.82
C GLN A 250 0.44 14.86 -21.57
N ARG A 251 0.86 14.35 -20.40
CA ARG A 251 0.64 15.02 -19.10
C ARG A 251 1.73 16.00 -18.73
N TRP A 252 2.98 15.65 -19.05
CA TRP A 252 4.19 16.37 -18.64
C TRP A 252 5.01 16.87 -19.83
N ALA A 253 4.33 17.10 -20.95
CA ALA A 253 4.92 17.56 -22.20
C ALA A 253 6.18 18.38 -21.96
N ILE A 254 7.31 17.89 -22.49
CA ILE A 254 8.43 18.76 -22.86
C ILE A 254 7.83 19.89 -23.69
N GLY A 255 8.40 21.11 -23.66
CA GLY A 255 8.09 22.12 -24.67
C GLY A 255 8.18 21.54 -26.09
N THR A 256 7.05 21.05 -26.61
CA THR A 256 6.88 20.46 -27.93
C THR A 256 6.61 21.59 -28.92
N ALA A 257 7.56 22.53 -28.99
CA ALA A 257 7.81 23.25 -30.23
C ALA A 257 8.80 22.48 -31.13
N ALA A 258 9.40 21.36 -30.67
CA ALA A 258 10.59 20.81 -31.32
C ALA A 258 10.47 19.41 -31.97
N ILE A 259 9.36 18.68 -31.89
CA ILE A 259 9.21 17.42 -32.65
C ILE A 259 7.82 17.32 -33.27
N GLY A 260 7.73 17.84 -34.51
CA GLY A 260 6.85 17.37 -35.59
C GLY A 260 5.38 17.04 -35.31
N LYS A 261 4.49 17.98 -35.64
CA LYS A 261 3.07 17.73 -35.94
C LYS A 261 2.88 16.51 -36.86
N ALA A 262 2.11 15.51 -36.42
CA ALA A 262 1.19 14.75 -37.28
C ALA A 262 0.22 13.89 -36.43
N ALA A 263 -1.08 14.19 -36.51
CA ALA A 263 -2.25 13.44 -35.99
C ALA A 263 -2.31 13.32 -34.44
N ILE A 264 -3.35 13.74 -33.72
CA ILE A 264 -4.79 13.54 -33.85
C ILE A 264 -5.49 14.74 -33.17
N GLY A 265 -6.66 15.13 -33.68
CA GLY A 265 -7.33 16.39 -33.37
C GLY A 265 -7.90 16.56 -31.96
N GLY A 266 -7.87 17.82 -31.51
CA GLY A 266 -9.05 18.54 -31.02
C GLY A 266 -9.63 18.12 -29.66
N GLY A 267 -9.07 18.67 -28.58
CA GLY A 267 -9.74 18.77 -27.29
C GLY A 267 -9.10 19.90 -26.46
N ALA A 268 -9.86 20.97 -26.21
CA ALA A 268 -9.39 22.14 -25.46
C ALA A 268 -9.08 21.76 -24.00
N ILE A 269 -7.86 22.00 -23.53
CA ILE A 269 -7.47 21.80 -22.13
C ILE A 269 -7.83 23.09 -21.36
N SER A 270 -8.75 22.94 -20.41
CA SER A 270 -9.19 23.98 -19.47
C SER A 270 -8.02 24.41 -18.56
N THR A 271 -7.69 25.70 -18.55
CA THR A 271 -6.54 26.29 -17.86
C THR A 271 -6.91 26.90 -16.50
N ALA A 272 -7.36 26.06 -15.56
CA ALA A 272 -7.50 26.44 -14.16
C ALA A 272 -7.05 25.29 -13.24
N THR A 273 -5.74 25.04 -13.20
CA THR A 273 -5.14 24.02 -12.32
C THR A 273 -4.80 24.67 -10.97
N SER A 274 -5.20 24.06 -9.85
CA SER A 274 -4.90 24.57 -8.51
C SER A 274 -3.41 24.41 -8.15
N ASP A 275 -2.89 25.28 -7.27
CA ASP A 275 -1.50 25.22 -6.80
C ASP A 275 -1.12 23.84 -6.22
N ALA A 276 -2.07 23.18 -5.55
CA ALA A 276 -1.89 21.84 -5.00
C ALA A 276 -1.75 20.75 -6.07
N ALA A 277 -2.48 20.87 -7.18
CA ALA A 277 -2.38 19.94 -8.31
C ALA A 277 -1.05 20.14 -9.07
N ILE A 278 -0.60 21.39 -9.21
CA ILE A 278 0.72 21.72 -9.76
C ILE A 278 1.84 21.16 -8.88
N ASP A 279 1.77 21.35 -7.56
CA ASP A 279 2.76 20.84 -6.60
C ASP A 279 2.86 19.32 -6.64
N GLN A 280 1.73 18.60 -6.66
CA GLN A 280 1.75 17.16 -6.86
C GLN A 280 2.43 16.79 -8.19
N ASP A 281 2.00 17.38 -9.31
CA ASP A 281 2.50 17.00 -10.62
C ASP A 281 4.03 17.16 -10.70
N VAL A 282 4.57 18.27 -10.16
CA VAL A 282 6.02 18.51 -10.10
C VAL A 282 6.71 17.44 -9.25
N PHE A 283 6.22 17.19 -8.04
CA PHE A 283 6.80 16.19 -7.14
C PHE A 283 6.76 14.78 -7.74
N VAL A 284 5.59 14.35 -8.22
CA VAL A 284 5.36 13.01 -8.77
C VAL A 284 6.23 12.81 -10.00
N ARG A 285 6.31 13.78 -10.92
CA ARG A 285 7.19 13.71 -12.08
C ARG A 285 8.65 13.54 -11.69
N GLN A 286 9.16 14.43 -10.81
CA GLN A 286 10.57 14.37 -10.38
C GLN A 286 10.92 13.02 -9.74
N LYS A 287 10.06 12.51 -8.85
CA LYS A 287 10.27 11.23 -8.17
C LYS A 287 10.11 10.04 -9.12
N THR A 288 9.15 10.09 -10.05
CA THR A 288 8.96 9.07 -11.09
C THR A 288 10.23 8.95 -11.93
N PHE A 289 10.73 10.07 -12.46
CA PHE A 289 11.92 10.09 -13.30
C PHE A 289 13.17 9.65 -12.54
N GLN A 290 13.34 10.11 -11.29
CA GLN A 290 14.42 9.63 -10.43
C GLN A 290 14.40 8.09 -10.33
N LYS A 291 13.23 7.50 -10.06
CA LYS A 291 13.09 6.05 -9.87
C LYS A 291 13.29 5.24 -11.15
N ILE A 292 12.85 5.78 -12.29
CA ILE A 292 13.13 5.17 -13.61
C ILE A 292 14.64 5.13 -13.88
N LEU A 293 15.35 6.23 -13.59
CA LEU A 293 16.79 6.32 -13.83
C LEU A 293 17.60 5.38 -12.91
N GLU A 294 17.16 5.20 -11.67
CA GLU A 294 17.73 4.26 -10.69
C GLU A 294 17.43 2.78 -11.02
N SER A 295 16.36 2.49 -11.78
CA SER A 295 15.90 1.13 -12.04
C SER A 295 16.85 0.34 -12.94
N ASN A 296 17.17 -0.90 -12.57
CA ASN A 296 17.90 -1.83 -13.42
C ASN A 296 17.03 -2.53 -14.47
N LYS A 297 15.70 -2.34 -14.43
CA LYS A 297 14.74 -2.96 -15.36
C LYS A 297 14.47 -2.12 -16.61
N VAL A 298 14.96 -0.87 -16.64
CA VAL A 298 14.73 0.07 -17.74
C VAL A 298 15.98 0.16 -18.61
N SER A 299 15.78 0.09 -19.93
CA SER A 299 16.87 0.13 -20.91
C SER A 299 17.62 1.48 -20.89
N ALA A 300 18.87 1.48 -21.36
CA ALA A 300 19.66 2.69 -21.48
C ALA A 300 19.03 3.72 -22.43
N GLU A 301 18.36 3.25 -23.49
CA GLU A 301 17.62 4.07 -24.45
C GLU A 301 16.49 4.85 -23.76
N TYR A 302 15.60 4.16 -23.04
CA TYR A 302 14.52 4.83 -22.33
C TYR A 302 15.02 5.74 -21.20
N LYS A 303 16.12 5.39 -20.52
CA LYS A 303 16.76 6.29 -19.54
C LYS A 303 17.26 7.57 -20.20
N SER A 304 17.79 7.51 -21.42
CA SER A 304 18.22 8.71 -22.15
C SER A 304 17.03 9.60 -22.51
N LEU A 305 15.89 9.02 -22.91
CA LEU A 305 14.66 9.78 -23.15
C LEU A 305 14.19 10.50 -21.88
N ILE A 306 14.15 9.79 -20.75
CA ILE A 306 13.74 10.39 -19.47
C ILE A 306 14.71 11.49 -19.00
N LYS A 307 16.02 11.35 -19.25
CA LYS A 307 16.99 12.44 -19.01
C LYS A 307 16.69 13.66 -19.87
N ALA A 308 16.43 13.47 -21.16
CA ALA A 308 16.05 14.56 -22.06
C ALA A 308 14.76 15.25 -21.62
N MET A 309 13.75 14.49 -21.18
CA MET A 309 12.51 15.04 -20.62
C MET A 309 12.77 15.89 -19.37
N LYS A 310 13.73 15.49 -18.54
CA LYS A 310 14.13 16.23 -17.33
C LYS A 310 14.94 17.50 -17.66
N GLU A 311 15.81 17.44 -18.66
CA GLU A 311 16.69 18.56 -19.07
C GLU A 311 15.95 19.64 -19.86
N GLY A 312 14.87 19.29 -20.57
CA GLY A 312 14.01 20.24 -21.28
C GLY A 312 13.39 21.34 -20.40
N GLU A 313 13.38 21.18 -19.07
CA GLU A 313 12.98 22.20 -18.08
C GLU A 313 14.09 23.19 -17.74
N SER A 314 15.37 22.81 -17.87
CA SER A 314 16.49 23.66 -17.43
C SER A 314 16.79 24.80 -18.41
N ARG A 315 16.08 24.86 -19.54
CA ARG A 315 16.26 25.82 -20.63
C ARG A 315 14.97 26.58 -21.00
N GLY A 316 13.90 26.41 -20.21
CA GLY A 316 12.60 27.06 -20.39
C GLY A 316 12.37 28.18 -19.38
#